data_AF-N1QXY9-F1
#
_entry.id   AF-N1QXY9-F1
#
_cell.length_a   1.000
_cell.length_b   1.000
_cell.length_c   1.000
_cell.angle_alpha   90.00
_cell.angle_beta   90.00
_cell.angle_gamma   90.00
#
_symmetry.space_group_name_H-M   'P 1'
#
loop_
_entity.id
_entity.type
_entity.pdbx_description
1 polymer ?
#
loop_
_entity_poly.entity_id
_entity_poly.type
_entity_poly.pdbx_seq_one_letter_code
_entity_poly.pdbx_strand_id
1 'polypeptide(L)' 'MVFQEQDSRYKRSTLQVMGMIGPEATGEWAIVGGTGKLSMARGIIKYKFPQIVTSFENYRQLDIHAFYTPQAV' A
#
# COMPACT_ATOMS: atom_id res chain seq x y z
N MET A 1 -1.35 -4.82 -7.40
CA MET A 1 -1.40 -3.34 -7.42
C MET A 1 -0.02 -2.81 -7.01
N VAL A 2 0.37 -1.63 -7.45
CA VAL A 2 1.65 -1.00 -7.08
C VAL A 2 1.40 0.41 -6.57
N PHE A 3 1.93 0.73 -5.39
CA PHE A 3 1.99 2.08 -4.84
C PHE A 3 3.37 2.66 -5.08
N GLN A 4 3.45 3.89 -5.60
CA GLN A 4 4.71 4.61 -5.78
C GLN A 4 4.76 5.80 -4.82
N GLU A 5 5.80 5.84 -4.00
CA GLU A 5 6.01 6.91 -3.03
C GLU A 5 6.53 8.18 -3.70
N GLN A 6 5.86 9.30 -3.42
CA GLN A 6 6.23 10.63 -3.90
C GLN A 6 7.01 11.45 -2.86
N ASP A 7 6.98 11.02 -1.60
CA ASP A 7 7.72 11.70 -0.54
C ASP A 7 9.24 11.62 -0.79
N SER A 8 9.94 12.71 -0.50
CA SER A 8 11.40 12.82 -0.63
C SER A 8 12.16 11.70 0.10
N ARG A 9 11.65 11.23 1.25
CA ARG A 9 12.22 10.14 2.04
C ARG A 9 12.22 8.83 1.26
N TYR A 10 11.16 8.54 0.50
CA TYR A 10 10.97 7.28 -0.23
C TYR A 10 10.92 7.49 -1.74
N LYS A 11 11.45 8.61 -2.25
CA LYS A 11 11.26 9.07 -3.62
C LYS A 11 11.44 7.96 -4.66
N ARG A 12 10.39 7.69 -5.44
CA ARG A 12 10.33 6.64 -6.49
C ARG A 12 10.47 5.19 -5.99
N SER A 13 10.46 4.97 -4.68
CA SER A 13 10.33 3.63 -4.11
C SER A 13 8.90 3.14 -4.33
N THR A 14 8.73 1.82 -4.44
CA THR A 14 7.41 1.23 -4.65
C THR A 14 7.11 0.17 -3.62
N LEU A 15 5.82 -0.05 -3.37
CA LEU A 15 5.30 -1.23 -2.70
C LEU A 15 4.43 -2.00 -3.69
N GLN A 16 4.78 -3.26 -3.94
CA GLN A 16 3.94 -4.17 -4.69
C GLN A 16 3.04 -4.92 -3.70
N VAL A 17 1.74 -4.91 -3.99
CA VAL A 17 0.74 -5.54 -3.13
C VAL A 17 -0.15 -6.50 -3.89
N MET A 18 -0.64 -7.50 -3.16
CA MET A 18 -1.56 -8.52 -3.65
C MET A 18 -2.72 -8.72 -2.67
N GLY A 19 -3.92 -8.85 -3.23
CA GLY A 19 -5.15 -9.14 -2.50
C GLY A 19 -6.37 -8.76 -3.32
N MET A 20 -7.56 -9.04 -2.79
CA MET A 20 -8.81 -8.80 -3.50
C MET A 20 -9.19 -7.33 -3.48
N ILE A 21 -9.66 -6.81 -4.61
CA ILE A 21 -10.26 -5.49 -4.71
C ILE A 21 -11.75 -5.74 -4.93
N GLY A 22 -12.51 -5.80 -3.84
CA GLY A 22 -13.95 -5.98 -3.89
C GLY A 22 -14.70 -4.83 -3.22
N PRO A 23 -16.04 -4.92 -3.19
CA PRO A 23 -16.91 -3.93 -2.56
C PRO A 23 -16.86 -3.99 -1.02
N GLU A 24 -16.02 -4.84 -0.43
CA GLU A 24 -16.01 -5.04 1.02
C GLU A 24 -15.58 -3.76 1.74
N ALA A 25 -16.39 -3.33 2.71
CA ALA A 25 -16.17 -2.12 3.50
C ALA A 25 -14.77 -2.05 4.16
N THR A 26 -14.16 -3.22 4.40
CA THR A 26 -12.82 -3.37 4.97
C THR A 26 -12.12 -4.59 4.40
N GLY A 27 -10.80 -4.61 4.42
CA GLY A 27 -10.02 -5.78 4.05
C GLY A 27 -8.52 -5.56 4.19
N GLU A 28 -7.76 -6.50 3.67
CA GLU A 28 -6.30 -6.52 3.81
C GLU A 28 -5.63 -6.92 2.50
N TRP A 29 -4.51 -6.27 2.20
CA TRP A 29 -3.60 -6.63 1.11
C TRP A 29 -2.23 -6.99 1.66
N ALA A 30 -1.63 -8.05 1.14
CA ALA A 30 -0.26 -8.42 1.46
C ALA A 30 0.72 -7.53 0.67
N ILE A 31 1.74 -7.00 1.35
CA ILE A 31 2.90 -6.41 0.70
C ILE A 31 3.83 -7.55 0.32
N VAL A 32 3.96 -7.78 -1.00
CA VAL A 32 4.74 -8.90 -1.55
C VAL A 32 6.14 -8.49 -2.00
N GLY A 33 6.42 -7.19 -2.00
CA GLY A 33 7.74 -6.66 -2.34
C GLY A 33 7.77 -5.14 -2.40
N GLY A 34 8.95 -4.61 -2.68
CA GLY A 34 9.15 -3.18 -2.91
C GLY A 34 10.47 -2.90 -3.59
N THR A 35 10.65 -1.65 -4.03
CA THR A 35 11.85 -1.19 -4.75
C THR A 35 12.45 0.05 -4.12
N GLY A 36 13.68 0.40 -4.51
CA GLY A 36 14.37 1.59 -4.02
C GLY A 36 14.66 1.49 -2.52
N LYS A 37 14.26 2.51 -1.75
CA LYS A 37 14.47 2.54 -0.30
C LYS A 37 13.56 1.57 0.46
N LEU A 38 12.55 1.02 -0.20
CA LEU A 38 11.64 0.00 0.32
C LEU A 38 11.96 -1.38 -0.28
N SER A 39 13.20 -1.62 -0.68
CA SER A 39 13.61 -2.93 -1.20
C SER A 39 13.33 -4.04 -0.20
N MET A 40 12.91 -5.20 -0.72
CA MET A 40 12.57 -6.37 0.08
C MET A 40 11.46 -6.12 1.12
N ALA A 41 10.59 -5.13 0.90
CA ALA A 41 9.48 -4.84 1.80
C ALA A 41 8.51 -6.02 1.89
N ARG A 42 8.04 -6.29 3.12
CA ARG A 42 6.99 -7.26 3.45
C ARG A 42 6.08 -6.69 4.54
N GLY A 43 4.85 -7.15 4.60
CA GLY A 43 3.88 -6.67 5.58
C GLY A 43 2.47 -6.67 5.03
N ILE A 44 1.63 -5.78 5.56
CA ILE A 44 0.20 -5.71 5.24
C ILE A 44 -0.26 -4.27 5.07
N ILE A 45 -1.29 -4.10 4.24
CA ILE A 45 -2.07 -2.87 4.15
C ILE A 45 -3.51 -3.19 4.52
N LYS A 46 -4.01 -2.57 5.58
CA LYS A 46 -5.43 -2.63 5.93
C LYS A 46 -6.15 -1.48 5.26
N TYR A 47 -7.29 -1.75 4.65
CA TYR A 47 -8.12 -0.71 4.05
C TYR A 47 -9.51 -0.68 4.67
N LYS A 48 -10.10 0.52 4.68
CA LYS A 48 -11.51 0.74 5.01
C LYS A 48 -12.13 1.79 4.11
N PHE A 49 -13.40 1.63 3.80
CA PHE A 49 -14.20 2.65 3.15
C PHE A 49 -14.63 3.70 4.18
N PRO A 50 -14.36 4.99 3.95
CA PRO A 50 -15.04 6.04 4.68
C PRO A 50 -16.53 5.98 4.32
N GLN A 51 -17.41 6.18 5.32
CA GLN A 51 -18.86 5.98 5.21
C GLN A 51 -19.55 6.81 4.11
N ILE A 52 -18.84 7.78 3.52
CA ILE A 52 -19.32 8.61 2.41
C ILE A 52 -18.76 8.03 1.11
N VAL A 53 -19.52 7.12 0.51
CA VAL A 53 -19.28 6.64 -0.85
C VAL A 53 -20.28 7.36 -1.75
N THR A 54 -19.82 8.35 -2.51
CA THR A 54 -20.62 8.91 -3.59
C THR A 54 -20.65 7.88 -4.73
N SER A 55 -21.71 7.86 -5.54
CA SER A 55 -21.89 6.86 -6.62
C SER A 55 -20.84 6.89 -7.74
N PHE A 56 -19.86 7.81 -7.65
CA PHE A 56 -18.87 8.08 -8.69
C PHE A 56 -17.42 7.88 -8.21
N GLU A 57 -17.14 7.92 -6.90
CA GLU A 57 -15.77 7.85 -6.38
C GLU A 57 -15.68 6.97 -5.13
N ASN A 58 -14.73 6.03 -5.15
CA ASN A 58 -14.45 5.15 -4.03
C ASN A 58 -13.14 5.57 -3.38
N TYR A 59 -13.23 6.22 -2.23
CA TYR A 59 -12.06 6.48 -1.39
C TYR A 59 -11.85 5.30 -0.44
N ARG A 60 -10.59 4.91 -0.23
CA ARG A 60 -10.20 3.95 0.81
C ARG A 60 -9.15 4.61 1.68
N GLN A 61 -9.38 4.59 3.00
CA GLN A 61 -8.31 4.89 3.94
C GLN A 61 -7.41 3.66 4.02
N LEU A 62 -6.11 3.86 3.80
CA LEU A 62 -5.09 2.81 3.88
C LEU A 62 -4.27 2.99 5.15
N ASP A 63 -4.05 1.90 5.86
CA ASP A 63 -3.13 1.79 6.99
C ASP A 63 -2.02 0.79 6.63
N ILE A 64 -0.80 1.30 6.45
CA ILE A 64 0.32 0.60 5.83
C ILE A 64 1.33 0.22 6.90
N HIS A 65 1.53 -1.08 7.10
CA HIS A 65 2.53 -1.62 8.01
C HIS A 65 3.55 -2.44 7.23
N ALA A 66 4.74 -1.87 7.02
CA ALA A 66 5.80 -2.47 6.21
C ALA A 66 7.11 -2.64 7.01
N PHE A 67 7.73 -3.81 6.84
CA PHE A 67 9.09 -4.10 7.25
C PHE A 67 9.96 -4.20 6.01
N TYR A 68 11.05 -3.45 5.96
CA TYR A 68 11.97 -3.46 4.82
C TYR A 68 13.41 -3.38 5.34
N THR A 69 14.34 -3.88 4.52
CA THR A 69 15.77 -3.79 4.81
C THR A 69 16.37 -2.78 3.86
N PRO A 70 16.81 -1.60 4.33
CA PRO A 70 17.51 -0.66 3.47
C PRO A 70 18.70 -1.36 2.82
N GLN A 71 18.83 -1.23 1.50
CA GLN A 71 20.00 -1.74 0.81
C GLN A 71 21.22 -0.93 1.29
N ALA A 72 22.22 -1.61 1.86
CA ALA A 72 23.50 -1.00 2.16
C ALA A 72 24.12 -0.56 0.82
N VAL A 73 24.40 0.74 0.70
CA VAL A 73 25.12 1.32 -0.44
C VAL A 73 26.61 1.12 -0.21
#